data_AF-A0A928IKC0-F1
#
_entry.id   AF-A0A928IKC0-F1
#
_cell.length_a   1.000
_cell.length_b   1.000
_cell.length_c   1.000
_cell.angle_alpha   90.00
_cell.angle_beta   90.00
_cell.angle_gamma   90.00
#
_symmetry.space_group_name_H-M   'P 1'
#
loop_
_entity.id
_entity.type
_entity.pdbx_description
1 polymer ?
#
loop_
_entity_poly.entity_id
_entity_poly.type
_entity_poly.pdbx_seq_one_letter_code
_entity_poly.pdbx_strand_id
1 'polypeptide(L)'
;MMLETERLILRPWREDDAEDLYTYASDPEVGPPAGWQPHTSVENSREIIRTVLSAPETYAVCLRENGKPIGSIGFHRADLAELDDEYELGYWIGKPYWGQGLIPEASREMLRYAFEDLGMNRIWCGYYDGNEKSRRVQEKLGFVYQRKTEGIEVRQMNEIRTGHSNLMTKERWQKVELFRRQKQLLDTFLQNGALSQAQYDKSFGDLRDLMGMHGVD
;
A
#
# COMPACT_ATOMS: atom_id res chain seq x y z
N MET A 1 5.93 -15.00 9.21
CA MET A 1 6.71 -14.78 7.98
C MET A 1 7.44 -13.45 8.08
N MET A 2 8.48 -13.20 7.27
CA MET A 2 9.16 -11.91 7.19
C MET A 2 9.41 -11.58 5.71
N LEU A 3 8.99 -10.40 5.27
CA LEU A 3 9.23 -9.90 3.91
C LEU A 3 10.21 -8.74 3.96
N GLU A 4 11.03 -8.62 2.92
CA GLU A 4 12.18 -7.74 2.92
C GLU A 4 12.21 -6.92 1.63
N THR A 5 12.43 -5.62 1.77
CA THR A 5 12.60 -4.69 0.64
C THR A 5 13.92 -3.93 0.79
N GLU A 6 14.25 -3.03 -0.14
CA GLU A 6 15.46 -2.23 -0.07
C GLU A 6 15.59 -1.48 1.28
N ARG A 7 14.52 -0.83 1.73
CA ARG A 7 14.53 0.04 2.91
C ARG A 7 13.72 -0.51 4.09
N LEU A 8 12.92 -1.55 3.90
CA LEU A 8 11.94 -2.01 4.88
C LEU A 8 12.04 -3.50 5.19
N ILE A 9 11.54 -3.84 6.37
CA ILE A 9 11.22 -5.20 6.81
C ILE A 9 9.73 -5.20 7.17
N LEU A 10 8.96 -6.12 6.59
CA LEU A 10 7.57 -6.37 6.96
C LEU A 10 7.52 -7.62 7.82
N ARG A 11 7.11 -7.47 9.07
CA ARG A 11 7.11 -8.56 10.06
C ARG A 11 5.89 -8.51 10.96
N PRO A 12 5.46 -9.64 11.55
CA PRO A 12 4.37 -9.65 12.51
C PRO A 12 4.60 -8.65 13.63
N TRP A 13 3.51 -8.04 14.08
CA TRP A 13 3.52 -7.16 15.24
C TRP A 13 3.92 -7.91 16.51
N ARG A 14 4.62 -7.20 17.40
CA ARG A 14 5.03 -7.66 18.73
C ARG A 14 4.43 -6.72 19.76
N GLU A 15 4.03 -7.22 20.92
CA GLU A 15 3.45 -6.34 21.96
C GLU A 15 4.40 -5.22 22.41
N ASP A 16 5.71 -5.47 22.37
CA ASP A 16 6.73 -4.47 22.70
C ASP A 16 6.86 -3.35 21.65
N ASP A 17 6.21 -3.48 20.49
CA ASP A 17 6.10 -2.39 19.50
C ASP A 17 5.11 -1.30 19.94
N ALA A 18 4.39 -1.50 21.05
CA ALA A 18 3.29 -0.62 21.46
C ALA A 18 3.71 0.85 21.63
N GLU A 19 4.94 1.11 22.08
CA GLU A 19 5.44 2.49 22.24
C GLU A 19 5.66 3.18 20.89
N ASP A 20 6.28 2.48 19.94
CA ASP A 20 6.50 2.99 18.59
C ASP A 20 5.18 3.10 17.81
N LEU A 21 4.28 2.14 17.96
CA LEU A 21 2.92 2.20 17.42
C LEU A 21 2.19 3.44 17.94
N TYR A 22 2.18 3.64 19.27
CA TYR A 22 1.53 4.78 19.89
C TYR A 22 2.11 6.11 19.37
N THR A 23 3.43 6.20 19.25
CA THR A 23 4.15 7.39 18.77
C THR A 23 3.58 7.93 17.45
N TYR A 24 3.17 7.04 16.54
CA TYR A 24 2.64 7.44 15.24
C TYR A 24 1.11 7.38 15.15
N ALA A 25 0.48 6.39 15.77
CA ALA A 25 -0.96 6.17 15.68
C ALA A 25 -1.78 7.11 16.59
N SER A 26 -1.14 7.83 17.52
CA SER A 26 -1.80 8.89 18.30
C SER A 26 -1.96 10.20 17.54
N ASP A 27 -1.30 10.38 16.38
CA ASP A 27 -1.42 11.58 15.57
C ASP A 27 -2.80 11.62 14.87
N PRO A 28 -3.60 12.70 15.06
CA PRO A 28 -4.95 12.79 14.51
C PRO A 28 -5.02 12.87 12.99
N GLU A 29 -3.89 13.02 12.29
CA GLU A 29 -3.85 13.01 10.83
C GLU A 29 -3.51 11.62 10.24
N VAL A 30 -3.19 10.62 11.07
CA VAL A 30 -2.77 9.29 10.61
C VAL A 30 -3.97 8.36 10.46
N GLY A 31 -4.71 8.11 11.55
CA GLY A 31 -5.80 7.14 11.55
C GLY A 31 -7.11 7.59 10.93
N PRO A 32 -7.60 8.80 11.23
CA PRO A 32 -8.91 9.25 10.76
C PRO A 32 -9.11 9.18 9.23
N PRO A 33 -8.14 9.48 8.36
CA PRO A 33 -8.29 9.29 6.91
C PRO A 33 -8.50 7.82 6.47
N ALA A 34 -8.09 6.86 7.30
CA ALA A 34 -8.31 5.42 7.11
C ALA A 34 -9.50 4.88 7.93
N GLY A 35 -10.21 5.75 8.66
CA GLY A 35 -11.47 5.41 9.33
C GLY A 35 -11.34 4.85 10.74
N TRP A 36 -10.20 5.06 11.42
CA TRP A 36 -10.00 4.65 12.81
C TRP A 36 -9.53 5.82 13.70
N GLN A 37 -9.85 5.74 14.99
CA GLN A 37 -9.58 6.80 15.96
C GLN A 37 -8.11 6.82 16.39
N PRO A 38 -7.52 8.00 16.66
CA PRO A 38 -6.16 8.07 17.18
C PRO A 38 -6.00 7.26 18.45
N HIS A 39 -4.88 6.54 18.57
CA HIS A 39 -4.60 5.74 19.75
C HIS A 39 -4.48 6.65 20.98
N THR A 40 -5.02 6.19 22.11
CA THR A 40 -5.18 7.02 23.32
C THR A 40 -4.06 6.83 24.34
N SER A 41 -3.36 5.70 24.29
CA SER A 41 -2.23 5.38 25.15
C SER A 41 -1.37 4.25 24.57
N VAL A 42 -0.19 4.03 25.17
CA VAL A 42 0.64 2.85 24.88
C VAL A 42 -0.13 1.56 25.16
N GLU A 43 -0.91 1.48 26.25
CA GLU A 43 -1.71 0.29 26.54
C GLU A 43 -2.82 0.07 25.52
N ASN A 44 -3.49 1.15 25.07
CA ASN A 44 -4.45 1.05 23.97
C ASN A 44 -3.79 0.54 22.68
N SER A 45 -2.58 0.99 22.38
CA SER A 45 -1.81 0.49 21.22
C SER A 45 -1.45 -0.99 21.37
N ARG A 46 -1.06 -1.42 22.57
CA ARG A 46 -0.80 -2.83 22.89
C ARG A 46 -2.04 -3.70 22.71
N GLU A 47 -3.19 -3.21 23.15
CA GLU A 47 -4.46 -3.91 22.95
C GLU A 47 -4.84 -3.99 21.46
N ILE A 48 -4.61 -2.93 20.68
CA ILE A 48 -4.82 -2.93 19.23
C ILE A 48 -3.87 -3.92 18.54
N ILE A 49 -2.63 -4.07 19.02
CA ILE A 49 -1.73 -5.12 18.55
C ILE A 49 -2.35 -6.50 18.78
N ARG A 50 -2.84 -6.77 19.99
CA ARG A 50 -3.42 -8.08 20.35
C ARG A 50 -4.67 -8.41 19.56
N THR A 51 -5.53 -7.42 19.32
CA THR A 51 -6.91 -7.64 18.83
C THR A 51 -7.08 -7.40 17.33
N VAL A 52 -6.29 -6.50 16.74
CA VAL A 52 -6.45 -6.07 15.34
C VAL A 52 -5.21 -6.43 14.53
N LEU A 53 -4.03 -6.00 14.98
CA LEU A 53 -2.81 -6.11 14.17
C LEU A 53 -2.12 -7.48 14.23
N SER A 54 -2.59 -8.36 15.11
CA SER A 54 -2.21 -9.78 15.21
C SER A 54 -2.86 -10.67 14.15
N ALA A 55 -3.78 -10.11 13.35
CA ALA A 55 -4.45 -10.85 12.30
C ALA A 55 -3.45 -11.45 11.27
N PRO A 56 -3.74 -12.63 10.70
CA PRO A 56 -2.94 -13.20 9.64
C PRO A 56 -2.72 -12.20 8.50
N GLU A 57 -1.53 -12.22 7.91
CA GLU A 57 -1.13 -11.32 6.83
C GLU A 57 -1.23 -9.82 7.15
N THR A 58 -1.17 -9.45 8.44
CA THR A 58 -0.97 -8.07 8.91
C THR A 58 0.43 -7.91 9.50
N TYR A 59 1.14 -6.89 9.03
CA TYR A 59 2.56 -6.69 9.28
C TYR A 59 2.86 -5.27 9.76
N ALA A 60 3.78 -5.16 10.69
CA ALA A 60 4.46 -3.92 11.01
C ALA A 60 5.40 -3.57 9.85
N VAL A 61 5.28 -2.34 9.34
CA VAL A 61 6.25 -1.77 8.40
C VAL A 61 7.42 -1.23 9.20
N CYS A 62 8.57 -1.91 9.14
CA CYS A 62 9.75 -1.55 9.93
C CYS A 62 10.86 -0.99 9.04
N LEU A 63 11.61 0.00 9.53
CA LEU A 63 12.83 0.46 8.87
C LEU A 63 13.90 -0.64 8.95
N ARG A 64 14.56 -0.95 7.83
CA ARG A 64 15.62 -1.96 7.79
C ARG A 64 16.83 -1.58 8.67
N GLU A 65 17.16 -0.29 8.75
CA GLU A 65 18.34 0.22 9.46
C GLU A 65 18.33 -0.10 10.96
N ASN A 66 17.17 -0.01 11.61
CA ASN A 66 17.05 -0.11 13.07
C ASN A 66 15.90 -1.01 13.55
N GLY A 67 15.14 -1.62 12.64
CA GLY A 67 14.01 -2.51 12.96
C GLY A 67 12.79 -1.81 13.57
N LYS A 68 12.80 -0.47 13.64
CA LYS A 68 11.72 0.31 14.26
C LYS A 68 10.44 0.25 13.41
N PRO A 69 9.29 -0.14 13.99
CA PRO A 69 8.02 -0.10 13.29
C PRO A 69 7.55 1.36 13.13
N ILE A 70 7.13 1.70 11.91
CA ILE A 70 6.75 3.05 11.51
C ILE A 70 5.36 3.11 10.86
N GLY A 71 4.68 1.97 10.74
CA GLY A 71 3.37 1.86 10.10
C GLY A 71 2.87 0.42 10.10
N SER A 72 1.71 0.22 9.47
CA SER A 72 1.11 -1.10 9.27
C SER A 72 0.78 -1.31 7.79
N ILE A 73 0.86 -2.57 7.36
CA ILE A 73 0.36 -3.01 6.07
C ILE A 73 -0.19 -4.42 6.19
N GLY A 74 -1.29 -4.73 5.51
CA GLY A 74 -1.84 -6.07 5.57
C GLY A 74 -2.99 -6.32 4.62
N PHE A 75 -3.41 -7.57 4.58
CA PHE A 75 -4.61 -8.00 3.89
C PHE A 75 -5.73 -8.24 4.90
N HIS A 76 -6.88 -7.61 4.67
CA HIS A 76 -8.12 -7.94 5.38
C HIS A 76 -9.14 -8.45 4.36
N ARG A 77 -10.15 -9.21 4.82
CA ARG A 77 -11.26 -9.60 3.92
C ARG A 77 -11.91 -8.32 3.40
N ALA A 78 -12.05 -8.20 2.08
CA ALA A 78 -12.69 -7.02 1.51
C ALA A 78 -14.16 -7.02 1.89
N ASP A 79 -14.70 -5.87 2.32
CA ASP A 79 -16.15 -5.72 2.58
C ASP A 79 -16.98 -6.01 1.32
N LEU A 80 -16.34 -5.88 0.16
CA LEU A 80 -16.91 -6.07 -1.16
C LEU A 80 -16.58 -7.43 -1.79
N ALA A 81 -15.94 -8.33 -1.03
CA ALA A 81 -15.56 -9.65 -1.51
C ALA A 81 -16.79 -10.44 -1.97
N GLU A 82 -16.88 -10.70 -3.27
CA GLU A 82 -17.90 -11.61 -3.83
C GLU A 82 -17.41 -13.07 -3.85
N LEU A 83 -16.08 -13.26 -3.74
CA LEU A 83 -15.41 -14.55 -3.70
C LEU A 83 -14.62 -14.69 -2.39
N ASP A 84 -14.45 -15.93 -1.93
CA ASP A 84 -13.73 -16.22 -0.68
C ASP A 84 -12.24 -15.87 -0.72
N ASP A 85 -11.67 -15.64 -1.91
CA ASP A 85 -10.25 -15.31 -2.13
C ASP A 85 -10.00 -13.81 -2.41
N GLU A 86 -10.99 -12.95 -2.21
CA GLU A 86 -10.85 -11.50 -2.38
C GLU A 86 -10.45 -10.79 -1.07
N TYR A 87 -9.24 -10.24 -1.08
CA TYR A 87 -8.68 -9.46 0.03
C TYR A 87 -8.52 -8.01 -0.36
N GLU A 88 -8.57 -7.13 0.64
CA GLU A 88 -8.26 -5.73 0.51
C GLU A 88 -6.91 -5.43 1.16
N LEU A 89 -6.05 -4.71 0.43
CA LEU A 89 -4.80 -4.20 0.94
C LEU A 89 -5.05 -2.91 1.74
N GLY A 90 -4.79 -2.96 3.05
CA GLY A 90 -4.79 -1.80 3.93
C GLY A 90 -3.38 -1.39 4.31
N TYR A 91 -3.13 -0.08 4.45
CA TYR A 91 -1.86 0.43 4.96
C TYR A 91 -1.98 1.80 5.64
N TRP A 92 -1.03 2.10 6.50
CA TRP A 92 -0.74 3.45 6.99
C TRP A 92 0.72 3.55 7.44
N ILE A 93 1.25 4.77 7.48
CA ILE A 93 2.61 5.04 7.99
C ILE A 93 2.59 6.35 8.77
N GLY A 94 3.49 6.47 9.75
CA GLY A 94 3.62 7.65 10.58
C GLY A 94 3.92 8.91 9.76
N LYS A 95 3.38 10.04 10.22
CA LYS A 95 3.47 11.34 9.54
C LYS A 95 4.89 11.76 9.12
N PRO A 96 5.96 11.54 9.90
CA PRO A 96 7.33 11.87 9.49
C PRO A 96 7.81 11.14 8.22
N TYR A 97 7.17 10.03 7.87
CA TYR A 97 7.57 9.15 6.77
C TYR A 97 6.73 9.33 5.49
N TRP A 98 5.78 10.27 5.50
CA TRP A 98 4.97 10.59 4.32
C TRP A 98 5.82 11.17 3.19
N GLY A 99 5.43 10.87 1.95
CA GLY A 99 6.10 11.39 0.75
C GLY A 99 7.44 10.74 0.41
N GLN A 100 7.94 9.80 1.22
CA GLN A 100 9.24 9.15 1.01
C GLN A 100 9.17 7.87 0.14
N GLY A 101 7.98 7.52 -0.35
CA GLY A 101 7.76 6.33 -1.18
C GLY A 101 7.79 4.99 -0.43
N LEU A 102 7.79 4.99 0.90
CA LEU A 102 7.88 3.77 1.71
C LEU A 102 6.64 2.87 1.61
N ILE A 103 5.43 3.44 1.64
CA ILE A 103 4.21 2.65 1.44
C ILE A 103 4.15 2.03 0.03
N PRO A 104 4.39 2.78 -1.08
CA PRO A 104 4.50 2.15 -2.40
C PRO A 104 5.55 1.04 -2.49
N GLU A 105 6.64 1.12 -1.73
CA GLU A 105 7.62 0.03 -1.64
C GLU A 105 7.09 -1.18 -0.89
N ALA A 106 6.55 -0.99 0.32
CA ALA A 106 5.94 -2.07 1.11
C ALA A 106 4.79 -2.75 0.35
N SER A 107 3.91 -1.97 -0.27
CA SER A 107 2.77 -2.49 -1.02
C SER A 107 3.19 -3.26 -2.27
N ARG A 108 4.30 -2.92 -2.94
CA ARG A 108 4.81 -3.72 -4.06
C ARG A 108 5.22 -5.12 -3.59
N GLU A 109 5.90 -5.20 -2.46
CA GLU A 109 6.30 -6.49 -1.89
C GLU A 109 5.09 -7.30 -1.42
N MET A 110 4.10 -6.66 -0.80
CA MET A 110 2.85 -7.32 -0.43
C MET A 110 2.08 -7.84 -1.66
N LEU A 111 2.02 -7.10 -2.76
CA LEU A 111 1.38 -7.57 -4.00
C LEU A 111 2.13 -8.74 -4.63
N ARG A 112 3.48 -8.67 -4.68
CA ARG A 112 4.31 -9.80 -5.12
C ARG A 112 3.99 -11.04 -4.30
N TYR A 113 4.04 -10.91 -2.98
CA TYR A 113 3.74 -11.98 -2.04
C TYR A 113 2.31 -12.54 -2.23
N ALA A 114 1.30 -11.69 -2.39
CA ALA A 114 -0.07 -12.13 -2.64
C ALA A 114 -0.22 -12.96 -3.93
N PHE A 115 0.36 -12.48 -5.04
CA PHE A 115 0.16 -13.11 -6.35
C PHE A 115 1.08 -14.30 -6.61
N GLU A 116 2.30 -14.28 -6.09
CA GLU A 116 3.31 -15.32 -6.30
C GLU A 116 3.25 -16.40 -5.22
N ASP A 117 3.22 -16.02 -3.95
CA ASP A 117 3.36 -16.95 -2.82
C ASP A 117 2.00 -17.43 -2.30
N LEU A 118 1.03 -16.52 -2.15
CA LEU A 118 -0.32 -16.88 -1.67
C LEU A 118 -1.28 -17.35 -2.77
N GLY A 119 -0.90 -17.16 -4.05
CA GLY A 119 -1.70 -17.61 -5.19
C GLY A 119 -3.02 -16.85 -5.38
N MET A 120 -3.16 -15.66 -4.78
CA MET A 120 -4.34 -14.81 -4.95
C MET A 120 -4.49 -14.36 -6.41
N ASN A 121 -5.71 -14.01 -6.82
CA ASN A 121 -5.99 -13.54 -8.18
C ASN A 121 -6.41 -12.07 -8.25
N ARG A 122 -6.95 -11.54 -7.14
CA ARG A 122 -7.59 -10.22 -7.05
C ARG A 122 -7.29 -9.60 -5.70
N ILE A 123 -6.81 -8.36 -5.71
CA ILE A 123 -6.55 -7.56 -4.51
C ILE A 123 -7.29 -6.24 -4.66
N TRP A 124 -8.17 -5.94 -3.73
CA TRP A 124 -8.84 -4.66 -3.61
C TRP A 124 -7.97 -3.66 -2.85
N CYS A 125 -8.23 -2.37 -3.04
CA CYS A 125 -7.70 -1.32 -2.17
C CYS A 125 -8.69 -0.15 -2.19
N GLY A 126 -9.14 0.26 -1.01
CA GLY A 126 -10.10 1.35 -0.84
C GLY A 126 -9.45 2.65 -0.39
N TYR A 127 -10.13 3.77 -0.62
CA TYR A 127 -9.87 5.03 0.08
C TYR A 127 -11.13 5.88 0.21
N TYR A 128 -11.26 6.65 1.29
CA TYR A 128 -12.36 7.60 1.45
C TYR A 128 -12.11 8.90 0.70
N ASP A 129 -13.18 9.59 0.30
CA ASP A 129 -13.13 10.94 -0.25
C ASP A 129 -12.22 11.85 0.61
N GLY A 130 -11.34 12.60 -0.05
CA GLY A 130 -10.35 13.46 0.61
C GLY A 130 -9.03 12.77 1.02
N ASN A 131 -8.94 11.44 1.00
CA ASN A 131 -7.69 10.72 1.25
C ASN A 131 -6.79 10.64 0.00
N GLU A 132 -6.34 11.81 -0.45
CA GLU A 132 -5.50 11.97 -1.64
C GLU A 132 -4.15 11.24 -1.55
N LYS A 133 -3.65 11.02 -0.33
CA LYS A 133 -2.41 10.26 -0.11
C LYS A 133 -2.59 8.80 -0.49
N SER A 134 -3.69 8.17 -0.06
CA SER A 134 -3.98 6.78 -0.42
C SER A 134 -4.27 6.65 -1.91
N ARG A 135 -5.06 7.56 -2.50
CA ARG A 135 -5.33 7.58 -3.95
C ARG A 135 -4.04 7.53 -4.77
N ARG A 136 -3.09 8.43 -4.48
CA ARG A 136 -1.81 8.50 -5.21
C ARG A 136 -0.94 7.25 -5.03
N VAL A 137 -0.99 6.59 -3.87
CA VAL A 137 -0.30 5.31 -3.68
C VAL A 137 -0.89 4.25 -4.60
N GLN A 138 -2.21 4.13 -4.65
CA GLN A 138 -2.90 3.13 -5.48
C GLN A 138 -2.67 3.36 -6.98
N GLU A 139 -2.68 4.63 -7.43
CA GLU A 139 -2.33 5.02 -8.80
C GLU A 139 -0.90 4.58 -9.17
N LYS A 140 0.10 4.93 -8.34
CA LYS A 140 1.51 4.52 -8.56
C LYS A 140 1.69 3.00 -8.59
N LEU A 141 0.89 2.27 -7.80
CA LEU A 141 0.91 0.82 -7.77
C LEU A 141 0.26 0.20 -9.02
N GLY A 142 -0.56 0.96 -9.75
CA GLY A 142 -1.24 0.53 -10.97
C GLY A 142 -2.60 -0.09 -10.76
N PHE A 143 -3.22 0.13 -9.60
CA PHE A 143 -4.60 -0.28 -9.32
C PHE A 143 -5.56 0.42 -10.29
N VAL A 144 -6.64 -0.28 -10.66
CA VAL A 144 -7.64 0.21 -11.60
C VAL A 144 -8.93 0.56 -10.86
N TYR A 145 -9.40 1.79 -11.03
CA TYR A 145 -10.65 2.25 -10.45
C TYR A 145 -11.84 1.40 -10.87
N GLN A 146 -12.67 1.01 -9.90
CA GLN A 146 -13.87 0.21 -10.12
C GLN A 146 -15.13 1.00 -9.84
N ARG A 147 -15.25 1.57 -8.62
CA ARG A 147 -16.49 2.24 -8.20
C ARG A 147 -16.32 3.23 -7.07
N LYS A 148 -17.32 4.12 -6.98
CA LYS A 148 -17.61 5.01 -5.86
C LYS A 148 -18.79 4.43 -5.09
N THR A 149 -18.72 4.44 -3.76
CA THR A 149 -19.81 4.01 -2.88
C THR A 149 -20.08 5.12 -1.88
N GLU A 150 -21.31 5.62 -1.89
CA GLU A 150 -21.80 6.63 -0.94
C GLU A 150 -22.49 5.95 0.23
N GLY A 151 -22.59 6.65 1.37
CA GLY A 151 -23.32 6.11 2.52
C GLY A 151 -22.56 5.07 3.35
N ILE A 152 -21.23 5.01 3.26
CA ILE A 152 -20.42 4.05 4.03
C ILE A 152 -20.38 4.50 5.49
N GLU A 153 -20.91 3.68 6.40
CA GLU A 153 -20.80 3.90 7.84
C GLU A 153 -19.39 3.60 8.34
N VAL A 154 -18.67 4.63 8.77
CA VAL A 154 -17.36 4.51 9.40
C VAL A 154 -17.56 4.50 10.91
N ARG A 155 -17.92 3.33 11.44
CA ARG A 155 -18.40 3.16 12.84
C ARG A 155 -17.44 3.71 13.88
N GLN A 156 -16.14 3.50 13.73
CA GLN A 156 -15.15 4.02 14.69
C GLN A 156 -15.10 5.55 14.70
N MET A 157 -15.46 6.19 13.59
CA MET A 157 -15.50 7.65 13.47
C MET A 157 -16.88 8.25 13.76
N ASN A 158 -17.93 7.42 13.87
CA ASN A 158 -19.33 7.86 13.93
C ASN A 158 -19.69 8.82 12.78
N GLU A 159 -19.24 8.48 11.58
CA GLU A 159 -19.38 9.27 10.36
C GLU A 159 -19.96 8.42 9.22
N ILE A 160 -20.60 9.10 8.27
CA ILE A 160 -20.95 8.51 6.97
C ILE A 160 -20.02 9.13 5.93
N ARG A 161 -19.33 8.29 5.17
CA ARG A 161 -18.38 8.73 4.15
C ARG A 161 -18.68 8.14 2.78
N THR A 162 -18.09 8.76 1.79
CA THR A 162 -17.94 8.19 0.46
C THR A 162 -16.61 7.45 0.37
N GLY A 163 -16.62 6.23 -0.15
CA GLY A 163 -15.43 5.45 -0.47
C GLY A 163 -15.26 5.23 -1.98
N HIS A 164 -14.02 5.00 -2.37
CA HIS A 164 -13.62 4.56 -3.70
C HIS A 164 -12.94 3.21 -3.59
N SER A 165 -13.26 2.31 -4.51
CA SER A 165 -12.68 0.97 -4.56
C SER A 165 -11.92 0.78 -5.86
N ASN A 166 -10.66 0.37 -5.73
CA ASN A 166 -9.79 0.03 -6.84
C ASN A 166 -9.39 -1.44 -6.77
N LEU A 167 -9.06 -2.02 -7.91
CA LEU A 167 -8.74 -3.44 -8.04
C LEU A 167 -7.40 -3.63 -8.76
N MET A 168 -6.62 -4.57 -8.25
CA MET A 168 -5.46 -5.15 -8.91
C MET A 168 -5.73 -6.63 -9.19
N THR A 169 -5.77 -7.02 -10.47
CA THR A 169 -5.78 -8.44 -10.85
C THR A 169 -4.35 -8.95 -11.06
N LYS A 170 -4.13 -10.26 -10.94
CA LYS A 170 -2.84 -10.87 -11.22
C LYS A 170 -2.31 -10.53 -12.63
N GLU A 171 -3.18 -10.54 -13.63
CA GLU A 171 -2.82 -10.16 -15.00
C GLU A 171 -2.38 -8.68 -15.10
N ARG A 172 -3.13 -7.77 -14.46
CA ARG A 172 -2.75 -6.34 -14.44
C ARG A 172 -1.42 -6.14 -13.73
N TRP A 173 -1.23 -6.79 -12.59
CA TRP A 173 0.01 -6.74 -11.82
C TRP A 173 1.20 -7.23 -12.65
N GLN A 174 1.08 -8.35 -13.36
CA GLN A 174 2.12 -8.85 -14.26
C GLN A 174 2.49 -7.85 -15.36
N LYS A 175 1.48 -7.17 -15.94
CA LYS A 175 1.72 -6.09 -16.92
C LYS A 175 2.45 -4.90 -16.29
N VAL A 176 2.07 -4.49 -15.08
CA VAL A 176 2.73 -3.41 -14.33
C VAL A 176 4.20 -3.77 -14.03
N GLU A 177 4.47 -4.99 -13.59
CA GLU A 177 5.83 -5.44 -13.31
C GLU A 177 6.70 -5.53 -14.57
N LEU A 178 6.11 -5.99 -15.69
CA LEU A 178 6.79 -5.95 -16.98
C LEU A 178 7.12 -4.52 -17.39
N PHE A 179 6.17 -3.58 -17.24
CA PHE A 179 6.39 -2.17 -17.54
C PHE A 179 7.55 -1.58 -16.72
N ARG A 180 7.56 -1.82 -15.39
CA ARG A 180 8.64 -1.34 -14.51
C ARG A 180 10.01 -1.89 -14.89
N ARG A 181 10.11 -3.17 -15.25
CA ARG A 181 11.37 -3.78 -15.71
C ARG A 181 11.86 -3.15 -17.00
N GLN A 182 10.96 -2.90 -17.96
CA GLN A 182 11.32 -2.23 -19.22
C GLN A 182 11.73 -0.78 -18.99
N LYS A 183 11.04 -0.06 -18.12
CA LYS A 183 11.42 1.30 -17.71
C LYS A 183 12.83 1.32 -17.08
N GLN A 184 13.13 0.40 -16.17
CA GLN A 184 14.45 0.31 -15.52
C GLN A 184 15.59 0.06 -16.52
N LEU A 185 15.33 -0.74 -17.57
CA LEU A 185 16.26 -0.93 -18.67
C LEU A 185 16.49 0.38 -19.46
N LEU A 186 15.42 1.11 -19.78
CA LEU A 186 15.53 2.42 -20.43
C LEU A 186 16.29 3.43 -19.57
N ASP A 187 16.02 3.48 -18.27
CA ASP A 187 16.74 4.33 -17.30
C ASP A 187 18.23 4.01 -17.30
N THR A 188 18.60 2.73 -17.33
CA THR A 188 20.00 2.27 -17.39
C THR A 188 20.69 2.71 -18.68
N PHE A 189 20.00 2.60 -19.83
CA PHE A 189 20.55 3.02 -21.12
C PHE A 189 20.67 4.55 -21.24
N LEU A 190 19.79 5.31 -20.59
CA LEU A 190 19.95 6.77 -20.51
C LEU A 190 21.16 7.12 -19.64
N GLN A 191 21.31 6.50 -18.47
CA GLN A 191 22.39 6.77 -17.52
C GLN A 191 23.78 6.45 -18.08
N ASN A 192 23.92 5.39 -18.89
CA ASN A 192 25.20 5.01 -19.48
C ASN A 192 25.48 5.68 -20.84
N GLY A 193 24.58 6.54 -21.32
CA GLY A 193 24.71 7.26 -22.58
C GLY A 193 24.40 6.45 -23.84
N ALA A 194 23.86 5.23 -23.71
CA ALA A 194 23.40 4.43 -24.86
C ALA A 194 22.13 5.02 -25.52
N LEU A 195 21.33 5.80 -24.78
CA LEU A 195 20.21 6.59 -25.29
C LEU A 195 20.41 8.08 -25.02
N SER A 196 20.05 8.92 -25.99
CA SER A 196 19.80 10.34 -25.74
C SER A 196 18.46 10.55 -25.03
N GLN A 197 18.29 11.70 -24.37
CA GLN A 197 17.03 12.05 -23.69
C GLN A 197 15.82 11.97 -24.64
N ALA A 198 15.95 12.44 -25.89
CA ALA A 198 14.88 12.40 -26.87
C ALA A 198 14.50 10.96 -27.28
N GLN A 199 15.49 10.05 -27.35
CA GLN A 199 15.21 8.64 -27.62
C GLN A 199 14.54 7.97 -26.42
N TYR A 200 15.00 8.27 -25.21
CA TYR A 200 14.36 7.80 -23.97
C TYR A 200 12.90 8.26 -23.89
N ASP A 201 12.64 9.56 -24.06
CA ASP A 201 11.29 10.13 -23.93
C ASP A 201 10.31 9.49 -24.93
N LYS A 202 10.77 9.26 -26.17
CA LYS A 202 10.00 8.56 -27.19
C LYS A 202 9.73 7.10 -26.80
N SER A 203 10.77 6.33 -26.49
CA SER A 203 10.63 4.90 -26.14
C SER A 203 9.79 4.68 -24.89
N PHE A 204 9.94 5.54 -23.89
CA PHE A 204 9.14 5.50 -22.67
C PHE A 204 7.67 5.87 -22.94
N GLY A 205 7.44 6.89 -23.78
CA GLY A 205 6.10 7.25 -24.25
C GLY A 205 5.40 6.09 -24.95
N ASP A 206 6.05 5.51 -25.97
CA ASP A 206 5.52 4.39 -26.76
C ASP A 206 5.21 3.18 -25.86
N LEU A 207 6.10 2.84 -24.93
CA LEU A 207 5.93 1.74 -23.96
C LEU A 207 4.70 1.97 -23.07
N ARG A 208 4.56 3.18 -22.53
CA ARG A 208 3.46 3.55 -21.63
C ARG A 208 2.10 3.49 -22.32
N ASP A 209 2.02 3.97 -23.55
CA ASP A 209 0.80 3.98 -24.35
C ASP A 209 0.42 2.55 -24.75
N LEU A 210 1.39 1.75 -25.21
CA LEU A 210 1.19 0.34 -25.57
C LEU A 210 0.64 -0.48 -24.41
N MET A 211 1.09 -0.20 -23.18
CA MET A 211 0.74 -0.97 -21.99
C MET A 211 -0.42 -0.37 -21.18
N GLY A 212 -0.94 0.81 -21.55
CA GLY A 212 -1.97 1.51 -20.79
C GLY A 212 -1.54 1.82 -19.35
N MET A 213 -0.33 2.36 -19.19
CA MET A 213 0.31 2.61 -17.88
C MET A 213 0.32 4.10 -17.51
N HIS A 214 -0.78 4.81 -17.79
CA HIS A 214 -0.93 6.21 -17.38
C HIS A 214 -1.07 6.29 -15.85
N GLY A 215 -0.15 7.02 -15.19
CA GLY A 215 -0.13 7.20 -13.73
C GLY A 215 0.67 6.14 -12.95
N VAL A 216 1.24 5.15 -13.63
CA VAL A 216 2.19 4.19 -13.03
C VAL A 216 3.60 4.76 -13.16
N ASP A 217 4.28 4.91 -12.03
CA ASP A 217 5.69 5.33 -11.94
C ASP A 217 6.65 4.12 -12.01
#